data_AF-A0A6P4I248-F1
#
_entry.id   AF-A0A6P4I248-F1
#
_cell.length_a   1.000
_cell.length_b   1.000
_cell.length_c   1.000
_cell.angle_alpha   90.00
_cell.angle_beta   90.00
_cell.angle_gamma   90.00
#
_symmetry.space_group_name_H-M   'P 1'
#
loop_
_entity.id
_entity.type
_entity.pdbx_description
1 polymer ?
#
loop_
_entity_poly.entity_id
_entity_poly.type
_entity_poly.pdbx_seq_one_letter_code
_entity_poly.pdbx_strand_id
1 'polypeptide(L)' 'MALPEGLSNKMKVFQAVNELPVFLKGGPADKILFGITAGLCGVGVLSFVHLVYTMGFAKKKA' A
#
# COMPACT_ATOMS: atom_id res chain seq x y z
N MET A 1 13.50 29.34 19.95
CA MET A 1 14.33 28.70 18.90
C MET A 1 13.42 28.40 17.72
N ALA A 2 13.72 28.92 16.53
CA ALA A 2 12.94 28.57 15.34
C ALA A 2 13.27 27.14 14.91
N LEU A 3 12.27 26.41 14.41
CA LEU A 3 12.46 25.06 13.87
C LEU A 3 13.25 25.13 12.56
N PRO A 4 14.08 24.11 12.25
CA PRO A 4 14.70 23.97 10.93
C PRO A 4 13.63 23.98 9.83
N GLU A 5 13.88 24.67 8.72
CA GLU A 5 12.87 24.88 7.67
C GLU A 5 12.33 23.56 7.10
N GLY A 6 13.20 22.56 6.89
CA GLY A 6 12.79 21.24 6.42
C GLY A 6 11.79 20.57 7.36
N LEU A 7 12.01 20.65 8.67
CA LEU A 7 11.11 20.09 9.67
C LEU A 7 9.78 20.86 9.72
N SER A 8 9.85 22.19 9.71
CA SER A 8 8.66 23.07 9.67
C SER A 8 7.76 22.75 8.48
N ASN A 9 8.33 22.56 7.29
CA ASN A 9 7.59 22.22 6.08
C ASN A 9 6.96 20.83 6.15
N LYS A 10 7.65 19.83 6.71
CA LYS A 10 7.08 18.48 6.90
C LYS A 10 5.94 18.50 7.92
N MET A 11 6.08 19.24 9.02
CA MET A 11 5.01 19.41 10.00
C MET A 11 3.77 20.02 9.36
N LYS A 12 3.91 21.07 8.53
CA LYS A 12 2.78 21.66 7.78
C LYS A 12 2.06 20.64 6.89
N VAL A 13 2.81 19.80 6.18
CA VAL A 13 2.22 18.79 5.27
C VAL A 13 1.47 17.71 6.05
N PHE A 14 2.12 17.09 7.05
CA PHE A 14 1.53 15.97 7.77
C PHE A 14 0.47 16.37 8.81
N GLN A 15 0.51 17.61 9.31
CA GLN A 15 -0.49 18.15 10.23
C GLN A 15 -1.56 19.01 9.53
N ALA A 16 -1.56 19.06 8.19
CA ALA A 16 -2.64 19.70 7.45
C ALA A 16 -3.99 19.08 7.84
N VAL A 17 -4.98 19.95 8.08
CA VAL A 17 -6.36 19.55 8.40
C VAL A 17 -7.02 19.10 7.10
N ASN A 18 -6.91 17.81 6.83
CA ASN A 18 -7.52 17.14 5.69
C ASN A 18 -7.91 15.70 6.08
N GLU A 19 -8.78 15.11 5.28
CA GLU A 19 -9.29 13.75 5.49
C GLU A 19 -8.33 12.66 4.98
N LEU A 20 -7.05 12.99 4.72
CA LEU A 20 -6.08 12.00 4.26
C LEU A 20 -5.54 11.20 5.46
N PRO A 21 -5.52 9.86 5.38
CA PRO A 21 -4.85 9.07 6.39
C PRO A 21 -3.34 9.29 6.33
N VAL A 22 -2.66 9.07 7.45
CA VAL A 22 -1.21 9.38 7.60
C VAL A 22 -0.34 8.76 6.50
N PHE A 23 -0.66 7.55 6.04
CA PHE A 23 0.09 6.83 5.01
C PHE A 23 -0.12 7.33 3.57
N LEU A 24 -1.00 8.32 3.37
CA LEU A 24 -1.22 9.00 2.07
C LEU A 24 -0.93 10.50 2.11
N LYS A 25 -0.53 11.03 3.28
CA LYS A 25 -0.30 12.48 3.47
C LYS A 25 0.96 13.00 2.79
N GLY A 26 1.93 12.15 2.48
CA GLY A 26 3.17 12.51 1.78
C GLY A 26 2.97 12.81 0.29
N GLY A 27 1.79 12.52 -0.27
CA GLY A 27 1.37 12.96 -1.59
C GLY A 27 1.28 11.84 -2.64
N PRO A 28 1.52 12.14 -3.93
CA PRO A 28 1.32 11.16 -5.02
C PRO A 28 2.19 9.92 -4.91
N ALA A 29 3.43 10.04 -4.41
CA ALA A 29 4.34 8.91 -4.25
C ALA A 29 3.75 7.85 -3.30
N ASP A 30 3.19 8.27 -2.17
CA ASP A 30 2.54 7.39 -1.19
C ASP A 30 1.37 6.63 -1.82
N LYS A 31 0.55 7.30 -2.64
CA LYS A 31 -0.59 6.68 -3.34
C LYS A 31 -0.14 5.61 -4.32
N ILE A 32 0.90 5.89 -5.10
CA ILE A 32 1.48 4.93 -6.07
C ILE A 32 2.05 3.73 -5.32
N LEU A 33 2.84 3.98 -4.27
CA LEU A 33 3.47 2.92 -3.49
C LEU A 33 2.41 2.02 -2.83
N PHE A 34 1.40 2.61 -2.19
CA PHE A 34 0.29 1.88 -1.61
C PHE A 34 -0.47 1.06 -2.66
N GLY A 35 -0.79 1.66 -3.82
CA GLY A 35 -1.49 0.98 -4.91
C GLY A 35 -0.71 -0.23 -5.44
N ILE A 36 0.60 -0.09 -5.65
CA ILE A 36 1.47 -1.19 -6.08
C ILE A 36 1.50 -2.30 -5.03
N THR A 37 1.71 -1.94 -3.75
CA THR A 37 1.74 -2.92 -2.66
C THR A 37 0.42 -3.68 -2.54
N ALA A 38 -0.71 -2.98 -2.53
CA ALA A 38 -2.03 -3.60 -2.47
C ALA A 38 -2.28 -4.52 -3.68
N GLY A 39 -1.89 -4.08 -4.89
CA GLY A 39 -1.98 -4.88 -6.11
C GLY A 39 -1.17 -6.17 -6.03
N LEU A 40 0.09 -6.10 -5.59
CA LEU A 40 0.95 -7.27 -5.43
C LEU A 40 0.40 -8.25 -4.38
N CYS A 41 -0.08 -7.75 -3.23
CA CYS A 41 -0.73 -8.58 -2.23
C CYS A 41 -1.98 -9.26 -2.78
N GLY A 42 -2.83 -8.55 -3.53
CA GLY A 42 -4.01 -9.11 -4.17
C GLY A 42 -3.67 -10.23 -5.15
N VAL A 43 -2.68 -10.02 -6.02
CA VAL A 43 -2.17 -11.04 -6.96
C VAL A 43 -1.61 -12.25 -6.19
N GLY A 44 -0.86 -12.02 -5.12
CA GLY A 44 -0.32 -13.09 -4.27
C GLY A 44 -1.42 -13.96 -3.66
N VAL A 45 -2.47 -13.33 -3.09
CA VAL A 45 -3.62 -14.05 -2.51
C VAL A 45 -4.35 -14.88 -3.58
N LEU A 46 -4.64 -14.30 -4.74
CA LEU A 46 -5.30 -15.03 -5.84
C LEU A 46 -4.46 -16.22 -6.32
N SER A 47 -3.15 -16.02 -6.45
CA SER A 47 -2.22 -17.08 -6.85
C SER A 47 -2.17 -18.21 -5.82
N PHE A 48 -2.20 -17.86 -4.53
CA PHE A 48 -2.23 -18.85 -3.45
C PHE A 48 -3.54 -19.64 -3.42
N VAL A 49 -4.68 -18.98 -3.62
CA VAL A 49 -5.99 -19.67 -3.73
C VAL A 49 -5.97 -20.64 -4.92
N HIS A 50 -5.46 -20.21 -6.08
CA HIS A 50 -5.32 -21.06 -7.25
C HIS A 50 -4.40 -22.26 -6.98
N LEU A 51 -3.30 -22.04 -6.28
CA LEU A 51 -2.37 -23.09 -5.88
C LEU A 51 -3.04 -24.14 -4.98
N VAL A 52 -3.73 -23.68 -3.92
CA VAL A 52 -4.46 -24.57 -2.99
C VAL A 52 -5.55 -25.35 -3.74
N TYR A 53 -6.29 -24.70 -4.64
CA TYR A 53 -7.30 -25.39 -5.46
C TYR A 53 -6.69 -26.46 -6.36
N THR A 54 -5.58 -26.14 -7.03
CA THR A 54 -4.90 -27.06 -7.95
C THR A 54 -4.31 -28.27 -7.22
N MET A 55 -3.71 -28.06 -6.05
CA MET A 55 -3.09 -29.16 -5.29
C MET A 55 -4.11 -29.97 -4.48
N GLY A 56 -5.17 -29.33 -3.97
CA GLY A 56 -6.14 -29.98 -3.08
C GLY A 56 -7.34 -30.61 -3.79
N PHE A 57 -7.79 -30.04 -4.91
CA PHE A 57 -9.09 -30.39 -5.51
C PHE A 57 -9.04 -30.70 -7.01
N ALA A 58 -8.05 -30.18 -7.75
CA ALA A 58 -7.98 -30.45 -9.18
C ALA A 58 -7.65 -31.93 -9.43
N LYS A 59 -8.53 -32.61 -10.16
CA LYS A 59 -8.30 -34.00 -10.59
C LYS A 59 -7.17 -34.03 -11.60
N LYS A 60 -6.32 -35.06 -11.52
CA LYS A 60 -5.28 -35.34 -12.52
C LYS A 60 -5.93 -35.36 -13.91
N LYS A 61 -5.51 -34.47 -14.81
CA LYS A 61 -5.85 -34.61 -16.24
C LYS A 61 -5.20 -35.89 -16.74
N ALA A 62 -6.02 -36.79 -17.29
CA ALA A 62 -5.58 -38.01 -17.95
C ALA A 62 -4.75 -37.71 -19.19
#